data_AF-A0A940XH40-F1
#
_entry.id   AF-A0A940XH40-F1
#
_cell.length_a   1.000
_cell.length_b   1.000
_cell.length_c   1.000
_cell.angle_alpha   90.00
_cell.angle_beta   90.00
_cell.angle_gamma   90.00
#
_symmetry.space_group_name_H-M   'P 1'
#
loop_
_entity.id
_entity.type
_entity.pdbx_description
1 polymer ?
#
loop_
_entity_poly.entity_id
_entity_poly.type
_entity_poly.pdbx_seq_one_letter_code
_entity_poly.pdbx_strand_id
1 'polypeptide(L)'
;MSTELIISILGAITAILVSFIGAFLANKNNVILQTKKLKEEHYVAYIEALHYLAGNNSDTAATEKYVFARNKIFIIAGEDVIIKMIHYEEEAFGKPNDLHDKYLTELIKEIRKDLKIIDKNFPRIYLKKV
;
A
#
# COMPACT_ATOMS: atom_id res chain seq x y z
N MET A 1 -52.73 17.76 -16.55
CA MET A 1 -51.85 16.62 -16.24
C MET A 1 -52.41 15.94 -15.00
N SER A 2 -52.66 14.62 -15.00
CA SER A 2 -53.19 13.95 -13.82
C SER A 2 -52.13 13.87 -12.72
N THR A 3 -52.54 13.96 -11.45
CA THR A 3 -51.65 13.85 -10.29
C THR A 3 -50.81 12.55 -10.34
N GLU A 4 -51.41 11.47 -10.83
CA GLU A 4 -50.76 10.17 -11.04
C GLU A 4 -49.59 10.25 -12.03
N LEU A 5 -49.74 10.99 -13.14
CA LEU A 5 -48.69 11.16 -14.13
C LEU A 5 -47.51 11.97 -13.55
N ILE A 6 -47.80 12.99 -12.74
CA ILE A 6 -46.76 13.80 -12.06
C ILE A 6 -45.96 12.92 -11.09
N ILE A 7 -46.63 12.11 -10.27
CA ILE A 7 -45.98 11.19 -9.31
C ILE A 7 -45.11 10.17 -10.05
N SER A 8 -45.60 9.60 -11.15
CA SER A 8 -44.85 8.64 -11.97
C SER A 8 -43.58 9.26 -12.58
N ILE A 9 -43.67 10.49 -13.09
CA ILE A 9 -42.51 11.22 -13.64
C ILE A 9 -41.48 11.52 -12.54
N LEU A 10 -41.92 11.96 -11.36
CA LEU A 10 -41.05 12.17 -10.20
C LEU A 10 -40.37 10.86 -9.75
N GLY A 11 -41.10 9.75 -9.73
CA GLY A 11 -40.56 8.41 -9.45
C GLY A 11 -39.50 8.00 -10.46
N ALA A 12 -39.74 8.24 -11.76
CA ALA A 12 -38.78 7.93 -12.81
C ALA A 12 -37.50 8.78 -12.69
N ILE A 13 -37.63 10.09 -12.46
CA ILE A 13 -36.49 11.01 -12.30
C ILE A 13 -35.66 10.62 -11.06
N THR A 14 -36.33 10.34 -9.94
CA THR A 14 -35.63 9.93 -8.70
C THR A 14 -34.91 8.60 -8.87
N ALA A 15 -35.50 7.61 -9.53
CA ALA A 15 -34.84 6.34 -9.83
C ALA A 15 -33.59 6.52 -10.70
N ILE A 16 -33.66 7.38 -11.72
CA ILE A 16 -32.52 7.71 -12.59
C ILE A 16 -31.39 8.36 -11.77
N LEU A 17 -31.73 9.35 -10.93
CA LEU A 17 -30.75 10.05 -10.09
C LEU A 17 -30.08 9.10 -9.10
N VAL A 18 -30.84 8.25 -8.43
CA VAL A 18 -30.31 7.27 -7.47
C VAL A 18 -29.38 6.28 -8.17
N SER A 19 -29.75 5.79 -9.34
CA SER A 19 -28.91 4.89 -10.14
C SER A 19 -27.57 5.55 -10.52
N PHE A 20 -27.62 6.80 -10.97
CA PHE A 20 -26.42 7.55 -11.35
C PHE A 20 -25.48 7.80 -10.15
N ILE A 21 -26.02 8.23 -9.01
CA ILE A 21 -25.24 8.44 -7.78
C ILE A 21 -24.65 7.11 -7.29
N GLY A 22 -25.44 6.03 -7.31
CA GLY A 22 -25.00 4.70 -6.91
C GLY A 22 -23.82 4.22 -7.76
N ALA A 23 -23.93 4.32 -9.08
CA ALA A 23 -22.87 3.95 -10.01
C ALA A 23 -21.59 4.78 -9.80
N PHE A 24 -21.74 6.10 -9.61
CA PHE A 24 -20.61 7.00 -9.36
C PHE A 24 -19.85 6.64 -8.07
N LEU A 25 -20.58 6.44 -6.96
CA LEU A 25 -19.98 6.07 -5.67
C LEU A 25 -19.34 4.68 -5.73
N ALA A 26 -19.99 3.71 -6.38
CA ALA A 26 -19.44 2.38 -6.57
C ALA A 26 -18.13 2.40 -7.34
N ASN A 27 -18.07 3.15 -8.45
CA ASN A 27 -16.85 3.28 -9.24
C ASN A 27 -15.72 3.94 -8.44
N LYS A 28 -16.01 5.02 -7.71
CA LYS A 28 -15.02 5.70 -6.85
C LYS A 28 -14.45 4.76 -5.79
N ASN A 29 -15.30 3.99 -5.11
CA ASN A 29 -14.85 3.01 -4.12
C ASN A 29 -14.03 1.88 -4.77
N ASN A 30 -14.43 1.40 -5.94
CA ASN A 30 -13.70 0.36 -6.65
C ASN A 30 -12.28 0.80 -7.01
N VAL A 31 -12.11 2.03 -7.53
CA VAL A 31 -10.77 2.58 -7.82
C VAL A 31 -9.92 2.64 -6.54
N ILE A 32 -10.46 3.16 -5.44
CA ILE A 32 -9.74 3.24 -4.16
C ILE A 32 -9.30 1.85 -3.68
N LEU A 33 -10.19 0.86 -3.75
CA LEU A 33 -9.90 -0.52 -3.34
C LEU A 33 -8.84 -1.17 -4.24
N GLN A 34 -8.94 -1.00 -5.55
CA GLN A 34 -7.96 -1.52 -6.51
C GLN A 34 -6.58 -0.90 -6.30
N THR A 35 -6.50 0.43 -6.12
CA THR A 35 -5.24 1.10 -5.82
C THR A 35 -4.65 0.62 -4.50
N LYS A 36 -5.46 0.46 -3.45
CA LYS A 36 -4.99 -0.07 -2.16
C LYS A 36 -4.45 -1.49 -2.30
N LYS A 37 -5.16 -2.37 -3.03
CA LYS A 37 -4.74 -3.75 -3.29
C LYS A 37 -3.43 -3.80 -4.06
N LEU A 38 -3.28 -2.97 -5.09
CA LEU A 38 -2.05 -2.87 -5.89
C LEU A 38 -0.86 -2.43 -5.02
N LYS A 39 -1.04 -1.42 -4.17
CA LYS A 39 -0.01 -0.99 -3.22
C LYS A 39 0.38 -2.12 -2.27
N GLU A 40 -0.61 -2.78 -1.68
CA GLU A 40 -0.40 -3.91 -0.75
C GLU A 40 0.43 -5.02 -1.40
N GLU A 41 0.08 -5.43 -2.62
CA GLU A 41 0.80 -6.46 -3.37
C GLU A 41 2.28 -6.08 -3.58
N HIS A 42 2.55 -4.85 -3.98
CA HIS A 42 3.92 -4.37 -4.18
C HIS A 42 4.69 -4.23 -2.88
N TYR A 43 4.05 -3.78 -1.79
CA TYR A 43 4.68 -3.72 -0.47
C TYR A 43 5.03 -5.11 0.06
N VAL A 44 4.14 -6.09 -0.08
CA VAL A 44 4.40 -7.48 0.30
C VAL A 44 5.57 -8.04 -0.50
N ALA A 45 5.57 -7.86 -1.83
CA ALA A 45 6.66 -8.32 -2.69
C ALA A 45 8.01 -7.67 -2.34
N TYR A 46 8.01 -6.38 -1.97
CA TYR A 46 9.21 -5.69 -1.50
C TYR A 46 9.75 -6.29 -0.21
N ILE A 47 8.90 -6.50 0.80
CA ILE A 47 9.32 -7.07 2.08
C ILE A 47 9.79 -8.52 1.93
N GLU A 48 9.14 -9.30 1.07
CA GLU A 48 9.57 -10.65 0.73
C GLU A 48 10.96 -10.65 0.08
N ALA A 49 11.19 -9.79 -0.91
CA ALA A 49 12.48 -9.67 -1.57
C ALA A 49 13.58 -9.17 -0.62
N LEU A 50 13.25 -8.22 0.27
CA LEU A 50 14.15 -7.74 1.32
C LEU A 50 14.56 -8.87 2.27
N HIS A 51 13.60 -9.66 2.73
CA HIS A 51 13.86 -10.79 3.60
C HIS A 51 14.70 -11.86 2.91
N TYR A 52 14.38 -12.18 1.65
CA TYR A 52 15.15 -13.12 0.84
C TYR A 52 16.60 -12.66 0.65
N LEU A 53 16.81 -11.38 0.36
CA LEU A 53 18.14 -10.78 0.22
C LEU A 53 18.93 -10.80 1.54
N ALA A 54 18.27 -10.58 2.67
CA ALA A 54 18.92 -10.65 3.98
C ALA A 54 19.47 -12.05 4.30
N GLY A 55 18.79 -13.12 3.84
CA GLY A 55 19.23 -14.51 4.01
C GLY A 55 20.20 -15.01 2.94
N ASN A 56 20.20 -14.40 1.74
CA ASN A 56 20.94 -14.86 0.56
C ASN A 56 21.78 -13.72 -0.04
N ASN A 57 22.47 -12.94 0.79
CA ASN A 57 23.16 -11.72 0.37
C ASN A 57 24.31 -11.95 -0.64
N SER A 58 24.76 -13.18 -0.83
CA SER A 58 25.75 -13.57 -1.84
C SER A 58 25.14 -14.01 -3.17
N ASP A 59 23.81 -14.13 -3.27
CA ASP A 59 23.09 -14.56 -4.47
C ASP A 59 22.69 -13.36 -5.33
N THR A 60 23.19 -13.32 -6.57
CA THR A 60 22.84 -12.30 -7.55
C THR A 60 21.33 -12.26 -7.83
N ALA A 61 20.67 -13.43 -7.84
CA ALA A 61 19.22 -13.50 -8.09
C ALA A 61 18.42 -12.87 -6.93
N ALA A 62 18.91 -12.96 -5.69
CA ALA A 62 18.31 -12.27 -4.55
C ALA A 62 18.40 -10.74 -4.70
N THR A 63 19.57 -10.26 -5.16
CA THR A 63 19.80 -8.84 -5.41
C THR A 63 18.91 -8.31 -6.54
N GLU A 64 18.80 -9.04 -7.64
CA GLU A 64 17.93 -8.66 -8.77
C GLU A 64 16.45 -8.58 -8.36
N LYS A 65 15.95 -9.58 -7.61
CA LYS A 65 14.58 -9.58 -7.07
C LYS A 65 14.31 -8.37 -6.19
N TYR A 66 15.25 -8.04 -5.30
CA TYR A 66 15.15 -6.87 -4.44
C TYR A 66 15.10 -5.58 -5.24
N VAL A 67 16.05 -5.37 -6.16
CA VAL A 67 16.10 -4.15 -6.99
C VAL A 67 14.82 -3.99 -7.81
N PHE A 68 14.31 -5.07 -8.38
CA PHE A 68 13.06 -5.03 -9.14
C PHE A 68 11.86 -4.65 -8.27
N ALA A 69 11.72 -5.26 -7.08
CA ALA A 69 10.64 -4.92 -6.15
C ALA A 69 10.76 -3.48 -5.63
N ARG A 70 11.98 -3.06 -5.25
CA ARG A 70 12.30 -1.69 -4.84
C ARG A 70 11.92 -0.67 -5.90
N ASN A 71 12.23 -0.93 -7.17
CA ASN A 71 11.89 -0.01 -8.25
C ASN A 71 10.39 0.15 -8.45
N LYS A 72 9.60 -0.90 -8.20
CA LYS A 72 8.13 -0.80 -8.22
C LYS A 72 7.62 0.09 -7.08
N ILE A 73 8.22 0.01 -5.89
CA ILE A 73 7.85 0.86 -4.75
C ILE A 73 7.97 2.34 -5.09
N PHE A 74 9.02 2.77 -5.82
CA PHE A 74 9.16 4.17 -6.27
C PHE A 74 7.99 4.69 -7.10
N ILE A 75 7.25 3.81 -7.76
CA ILE A 75 6.13 4.19 -8.63
C ILE A 75 4.82 4.28 -7.83
N ILE A 76 4.63 3.37 -6.86
CA ILE A 76 3.32 3.17 -6.22
C ILE A 76 3.21 3.76 -4.81
N ALA A 77 4.33 3.99 -4.13
CA ALA A 77 4.34 4.36 -2.73
C ALA A 77 4.15 5.86 -2.51
N GLY A 78 3.67 6.21 -1.32
CA GLY A 78 3.68 7.60 -0.87
C GLY A 78 5.10 8.08 -0.58
N GLU A 79 5.31 9.40 -0.65
CA GLU A 79 6.60 10.06 -0.42
C GLU A 79 7.25 9.67 0.92
N ASP A 80 6.47 9.69 2.01
CA ASP A 80 6.93 9.30 3.36
C ASP A 80 7.54 7.89 3.38
N VAL A 81 6.94 6.95 2.65
CA VAL A 81 7.42 5.56 2.56
C VAL A 81 8.75 5.52 1.82
N ILE A 82 8.88 6.27 0.72
CA ILE A 82 10.13 6.35 -0.05
C ILE A 82 11.25 6.93 0.80
N ILE A 83 10.99 8.00 1.53
CA ILE A 83 11.96 8.63 2.44
C ILE A 83 12.43 7.61 3.48
N LYS A 84 11.51 6.91 4.15
CA LYS A 84 11.88 5.89 5.15
C LYS A 84 12.59 4.68 4.56
N MET A 85 12.24 4.30 3.33
CA MET A 85 12.90 3.20 2.63
C MET A 85 14.36 3.54 2.32
N ILE A 86 14.61 4.70 1.72
CA ILE A 86 15.96 5.18 1.42
C ILE A 86 16.76 5.35 2.72
N HIS A 87 16.15 5.93 3.76
CA HIS A 87 16.82 6.07 5.06
C HIS A 87 17.22 4.73 5.67
N TYR A 88 16.36 3.71 5.58
CA TYR A 88 16.70 2.35 6.00
C TYR A 88 17.83 1.74 5.16
N GLU A 89 17.80 1.92 3.83
CA GLU A 89 18.85 1.45 2.93
C GLU A 89 20.21 2.10 3.21
N GLU A 90 20.22 3.42 3.39
CA GLU A 90 21.44 4.17 3.63
C GLU A 90 22.00 3.92 5.02
N GLU A 91 21.16 3.86 6.05
CA GLU A 91 21.66 3.85 7.43
C GLU A 91 21.76 2.46 8.05
N ALA A 92 21.02 1.46 7.58
CA ALA A 92 20.90 0.16 8.24
C ALA A 92 21.25 -1.03 7.36
N PHE A 93 20.94 -0.96 6.08
CA PHE A 93 21.05 -2.11 5.19
C PHE A 93 22.51 -2.58 5.01
N GLY A 94 22.79 -3.83 5.38
CA GLY A 94 24.13 -4.43 5.25
C GLY A 94 25.20 -3.82 6.17
N LYS A 95 24.83 -2.92 7.09
CA LYS A 95 25.75 -2.25 7.99
C LYS A 95 25.76 -2.92 9.37
N PRO A 96 26.92 -3.02 10.05
CA PRO A 96 27.02 -3.55 11.40
C PRO A 96 26.57 -2.50 12.41
N ASN A 97 25.25 -2.27 12.51
CA ASN A 97 24.67 -1.36 13.51
C ASN A 97 23.36 -1.89 14.07
N ASP A 98 23.01 -1.37 15.26
CA ASP A 98 21.78 -1.74 15.98
C ASP A 98 20.55 -0.93 15.52
N LEU A 99 20.70 -0.15 14.45
CA LEU A 99 19.66 0.73 13.91
C LEU A 99 18.74 0.01 12.92
N HIS A 100 19.16 -1.16 12.43
CA HIS A 100 18.40 -1.98 11.48
C HIS A 100 16.94 -2.14 11.87
N ASP A 101 16.67 -2.71 13.04
CA ASP A 101 15.31 -2.99 13.47
C ASP A 101 14.49 -1.72 13.73
N LYS A 102 15.16 -0.63 14.14
CA LYS A 102 14.50 0.66 14.34
C LYS A 102 14.00 1.22 13.00
N TYR A 103 14.88 1.33 12.02
CA TYR A 103 14.53 1.89 10.71
C TYR A 103 13.61 0.98 9.90
N LEU A 104 13.77 -0.35 10.02
CA LEU A 104 12.80 -1.30 9.48
C LEU A 104 11.40 -1.10 10.10
N THR A 105 11.33 -0.92 11.42
CA THR A 105 10.06 -0.63 12.11
C THR A 105 9.45 0.68 11.62
N GLU A 106 10.24 1.74 11.44
CA GLU A 106 9.77 3.02 10.92
C GLU A 106 9.25 2.90 9.48
N LEU A 107 9.95 2.17 8.61
CA LEU A 107 9.51 1.90 7.25
C LEU A 107 8.17 1.16 7.22
N ILE A 108 8.03 0.08 8.01
CA ILE A 108 6.77 -0.67 8.07
C ILE A 108 5.62 0.19 8.62
N LYS A 109 5.87 1.07 9.59
CA LYS A 109 4.85 2.01 10.08
C LYS A 109 4.36 2.94 8.97
N GLU A 110 5.26 3.50 8.16
CA GLU A 110 4.84 4.35 7.04
C GLU A 110 4.11 3.56 5.95
N ILE A 111 4.54 2.33 5.63
CA ILE A 111 3.81 1.46 4.69
C ILE A 111 2.39 1.22 5.19
N ARG A 112 2.22 0.91 6.48
CA ARG A 112 0.90 0.68 7.10
C ARG A 112 0.03 1.92 7.06
N LYS A 113 0.60 3.09 7.35
CA LYS A 113 -0.09 4.39 7.23
C LYS A 113 -0.54 4.66 5.79
N ASP A 114 0.31 4.41 4.79
CA ASP A 114 -0.03 4.59 3.37
C ASP A 114 -1.15 3.63 2.92
N LEU A 115 -1.21 2.42 3.49
CA LEU A 115 -2.31 1.47 3.32
C LEU A 115 -3.55 1.79 4.18
N LYS A 116 -3.54 2.88 4.95
CA LYS A 116 -4.59 3.29 5.89
C LYS A 116 -4.91 2.21 6.93
N ILE A 117 -3.88 1.53 7.43
CA ILE A 117 -3.96 0.59 8.55
C ILE A 117 -3.68 1.36 9.83
N ILE A 118 -4.60 1.30 10.79
CA ILE A 118 -4.51 2.04 12.06
C ILE A 118 -3.77 1.21 13.09
N ASP A 119 -2.65 1.72 13.59
CA ASP A 119 -1.89 1.11 14.68
C ASP A 119 -2.01 1.95 15.95
N LYS A 120 -2.39 1.33 17.06
CA LYS A 120 -2.34 1.98 18.39
C LYS A 120 -0.96 1.86 19.03
N ASN A 121 -0.37 0.66 19.00
CA ASN A 121 0.91 0.33 19.60
C ASN A 121 1.66 -0.68 18.71
N PHE A 122 2.19 -0.22 17.57
CA PHE A 122 2.95 -1.11 16.69
C PHE A 122 4.31 -1.47 17.32
N PRO A 123 4.61 -2.76 17.54
CA PRO A 123 5.83 -3.19 18.22
C PRO A 123 7.07 -2.96 17.36
N ARG A 124 8.25 -3.04 17.98
CA ARG A 124 9.52 -3.14 17.24
C ARG A 124 9.55 -4.49 16.54
N ILE A 125 9.87 -4.47 15.26
CA ILE A 125 9.98 -5.66 14.40
C ILE A 125 11.43 -5.86 13.97
N TYR A 126 11.74 -7.09 13.58
CA TYR A 126 13.06 -7.49 13.12
C TYR A 126 12.90 -8.60 12.06
N LEU A 127 13.89 -8.74 11.17
CA LEU A 127 13.93 -9.86 10.24
C LEU A 127 14.39 -11.11 10.99
N LYS A 128 13.55 -12.14 11.02
CA LYS A 128 13.92 -13.42 11.65
C LYS A 128 15.02 -14.09 10.83
N LYS A 129 16.12 -14.51 11.46
CA LYS A 129 17.11 -15.34 10.78
C LYS A 129 16.49 -16.71 10.48
N VAL A 130 16.60 -17.15 9.24
CA VAL A 130 16.23 -18.50 8.79
C VAL A 130 17.40 -19.44 9.02
#